data_AF-A0A7W0KW80-F1
#
_entry.id   AF-A0A7W0KW80-F1
#
_cell.length_a   1.000
_cell.length_b   1.000
_cell.length_c   1.000
_cell.angle_alpha   90.00
_cell.angle_beta   90.00
_cell.angle_gamma   90.00
#
_symmetry.space_group_name_H-M   'P 1'
#
loop_
_entity.id
_entity.type
_entity.pdbx_description
1 polymer ?
#
loop_
_entity_poly.entity_id
_entity_poly.type
_entity_poly.pdbx_seq_one_letter_code
_entity_poly.pdbx_strand_id
1 'polypeptide(L)'
;RWCRRALPERTGRGRPRVYCSPRCRQWDWVARQRARELELSEGELVMTRATLDELHDALYILACAVDDTEQDLAASAHPPAAELRRMLDWLLEAARPLRTSQIPAPSTSP
;
A
#
# COMPACT_ATOMS: atom_id res chain seq x y z
N ARG A 1 -5.25 -12.76 1.66
CA ARG A 1 -5.43 -11.80 2.77
C ARG A 1 -6.08 -10.56 2.17
N TRP A 2 -7.29 -10.17 2.59
CA TRP A 2 -8.05 -9.12 1.89
C TRP A 2 -7.35 -7.75 1.83
N CYS A 3 -7.23 -7.04 2.97
CA CYS A 3 -6.76 -5.65 2.95
C CYS A 3 -5.25 -5.45 2.78
N ARG A 4 -4.48 -6.54 2.63
CA ARG A 4 -3.02 -6.57 2.51
C ARG A 4 -2.22 -5.88 3.63
N ARG A 5 -2.88 -5.36 4.67
CA ARG A 5 -2.22 -4.77 5.86
C ARG A 5 -1.17 -5.71 6.45
N ALA A 6 0.03 -5.18 6.66
CA ALA A 6 1.06 -5.84 7.44
C ALA A 6 0.56 -6.08 8.88
N LEU A 7 0.61 -7.34 9.32
CA LEU A 7 0.24 -7.71 10.68
C LEU A 7 1.47 -7.62 11.58
N PRO A 8 1.32 -7.18 12.84
CA PRO A 8 2.43 -7.11 13.76
C PRO A 8 3.04 -8.50 13.96
N GLU A 9 4.37 -8.55 14.00
CA GLU A 9 5.11 -9.77 14.30
C GLU A 9 4.71 -10.28 15.70
N ARG A 10 4.53 -11.59 15.84
CA ARG A 10 4.12 -12.20 17.10
C ARG A 10 5.17 -13.18 17.59
N THR A 11 5.66 -12.95 18.79
CA THR A 11 6.50 -13.88 19.54
C THR A 11 5.62 -14.62 20.56
N GLY A 12 5.21 -15.85 20.26
CA GLY A 12 4.38 -16.65 21.16
C GLY A 12 3.84 -17.94 20.54
N ARG A 13 3.30 -18.82 21.39
CA ARG A 13 2.69 -20.09 20.94
C ARG A 13 1.27 -19.85 20.38
N GLY A 14 0.89 -20.65 19.39
CA GLY A 14 -0.45 -20.64 18.77
C GLY A 14 -0.44 -20.34 17.27
N ARG A 15 -1.59 -20.50 16.62
CA ARG A 15 -1.72 -20.27 15.17
C ARG A 15 -1.55 -18.78 14.84
N PRO A 16 -0.65 -18.42 13.90
CA PRO A 16 -0.49 -17.04 13.47
C PRO A 16 -1.80 -16.44 12.94
N ARG A 17 -2.06 -15.16 13.30
CA ARG A 17 -3.17 -14.41 12.70
C ARG A 17 -2.83 -14.14 11.25
N VAL A 18 -3.75 -14.49 10.36
CA VAL A 18 -3.63 -14.25 8.90
C VAL A 18 -4.53 -13.11 8.41
N TYR A 19 -5.43 -12.60 9.26
CA TYR A 19 -6.35 -11.50 8.98
C TYR A 19 -6.31 -10.44 10.09
N CYS A 20 -6.39 -9.17 9.71
CA CYS A 20 -6.45 -8.05 10.67
C CYS A 20 -7.78 -7.98 11.42
N SER A 21 -8.88 -8.49 10.83
CA SER A 21 -10.23 -8.46 11.40
C SER A 21 -11.13 -9.57 10.82
N PRO A 22 -12.26 -9.90 11.49
CA PRO A 22 -13.27 -10.80 10.93
C PRO A 22 -13.83 -10.34 9.58
N ARG A 23 -14.04 -9.02 9.40
CA ARG A 23 -14.50 -8.44 8.13
C ARG A 23 -13.54 -8.76 6.99
N CYS A 24 -12.23 -8.61 7.19
CA CYS A 24 -11.23 -8.96 6.18
C CYS A 24 -11.17 -10.46 5.89
N ARG A 25 -11.48 -11.33 6.85
CA ARG A 25 -11.59 -12.78 6.62
C ARG A 25 -12.80 -13.10 5.73
N GLN A 26 -13.94 -12.48 5.99
CA GLN A 26 -15.16 -12.68 5.20
C GLN A 26 -14.95 -12.23 3.75
N TRP A 27 -14.39 -11.04 3.54
CA TRP A 27 -14.14 -10.53 2.19
C TRP A 27 -13.08 -11.31 1.43
N ASP A 28 -12.04 -11.83 2.10
CA ASP A 28 -11.09 -12.76 1.46
C ASP A 28 -11.79 -14.02 0.93
N TRP A 29 -12.77 -14.54 1.68
CA TRP A 29 -13.58 -15.67 1.23
C TRP A 29 -14.50 -15.31 0.06
N VAL A 30 -15.23 -14.19 0.14
CA VAL A 30 -16.12 -13.71 -0.94
C VAL A 30 -15.33 -13.50 -2.24
N ALA A 31 -14.16 -12.88 -2.14
CA ALA A 31 -13.30 -12.62 -3.29
C ALA A 31 -12.86 -13.91 -3.97
N ARG A 32 -12.47 -14.93 -3.19
CA ARG A 32 -12.11 -16.25 -3.72
C ARG A 32 -13.29 -16.95 -4.39
N GLN A 33 -14.51 -16.82 -3.85
CA GLN A 33 -15.69 -17.40 -4.50
C GLN A 33 -15.97 -16.72 -5.85
N ARG A 34 -15.98 -15.39 -5.89
CA ARG A 34 -16.17 -14.62 -7.13
C ARG A 34 -15.08 -14.89 -8.16
N ALA A 35 -13.83 -15.02 -7.73
CA ALA A 35 -12.72 -15.36 -8.61
C ALA A 35 -12.93 -16.73 -9.27
N ARG A 36 -13.42 -17.73 -8.52
CA ARG A 36 -13.78 -19.04 -9.07
C ARG A 36 -14.94 -18.97 -10.06
N GLU A 37 -15.95 -18.16 -9.78
CA GLU A 37 -17.09 -17.94 -10.69
C GLU A 37 -16.66 -17.27 -12.01
N LEU A 38 -15.63 -16.43 -11.97
CA LEU A 38 -15.06 -15.73 -13.12
C LEU A 38 -13.90 -16.48 -13.78
N GLU A 39 -13.62 -17.73 -13.36
CA GLU A 39 -12.49 -18.54 -13.83
C GLU A 39 -11.13 -17.84 -13.74
N LEU A 40 -10.98 -16.93 -12.76
CA LEU A 40 -9.74 -16.23 -12.50
C LEU A 40 -8.72 -17.18 -11.84
N SER A 41 -7.50 -17.13 -12.34
CA SER A 41 -6.33 -17.78 -11.75
C SER A 41 -5.99 -17.19 -10.37
N GLU A 42 -5.19 -17.91 -9.60
CA GLU A 42 -4.81 -17.52 -8.23
C GLU A 42 -4.09 -16.15 -8.15
N GLY A 43 -3.49 -15.72 -9.26
CA GLY A 43 -2.79 -14.42 -9.38
C GLY A 43 -3.68 -13.26 -9.81
N GLU A 44 -4.92 -13.50 -10.21
CA GLU A 44 -5.81 -12.48 -10.77
C GLU A 44 -6.73 -11.87 -9.70
N LEU A 45 -7.04 -10.58 -9.85
CA LEU A 45 -7.85 -9.82 -8.91
C LEU A 45 -8.72 -8.82 -9.66
N VAL A 46 -10.01 -8.76 -9.29
CA VAL A 46 -10.91 -7.69 -9.72
C VAL A 46 -10.87 -6.55 -8.70
N MET A 47 -10.55 -5.35 -9.18
CA MET A 47 -10.65 -4.10 -8.41
C MET A 47 -11.31 -3.02 -9.26
N THR A 48 -11.78 -1.95 -8.61
CA THR A 48 -12.30 -0.80 -9.34
C THR A 48 -11.14 -0.07 -10.03
N ARG A 49 -11.43 0.52 -11.19
CA ARG A 49 -10.45 1.37 -11.87
C ARG A 49 -9.98 2.52 -10.99
N ALA A 50 -10.89 3.16 -10.26
CA ALA A 50 -10.57 4.23 -9.32
C ALA A 50 -9.54 3.81 -8.26
N THR A 51 -9.65 2.61 -7.68
CA THR A 51 -8.66 2.13 -6.71
C THR A 51 -7.30 1.87 -7.34
N LEU A 52 -7.25 1.43 -8.60
CA LEU A 52 -5.98 1.29 -9.32
C LEU A 52 -5.36 2.65 -9.63
N ASP A 53 -6.17 3.60 -10.10
CA ASP A 53 -5.75 4.96 -10.42
C ASP A 53 -5.20 5.68 -9.17
N GLU A 54 -5.89 5.59 -8.03
CA GLU A 54 -5.43 6.14 -6.74
C GLU A 54 -4.05 5.57 -6.30
N LEU A 55 -3.81 4.28 -6.54
CA LEU A 55 -2.53 3.65 -6.25
C LEU A 55 -1.43 4.17 -7.20
N HIS A 56 -1.75 4.28 -8.50
CA HIS A 56 -0.82 4.78 -9.49
C HIS A 56 -0.45 6.24 -9.24
N ASP A 57 -1.40 7.09 -8.86
CA ASP A 57 -1.16 8.49 -8.52
C ASP A 57 -0.24 8.60 -7.30
N ALA A 58 -0.48 7.82 -6.25
CA ALA A 58 0.38 7.80 -5.07
C ALA A 58 1.80 7.30 -5.39
N LEU A 59 1.94 6.29 -6.26
CA LEU A 59 3.24 5.81 -6.72
C LEU A 59 3.96 6.85 -7.58
N TYR A 60 3.23 7.57 -8.43
CA TYR A 60 3.78 8.64 -9.26
C TYR A 60 4.35 9.78 -8.41
N ILE A 61 3.63 10.21 -7.37
CA ILE A 61 4.11 11.24 -6.44
C ILE A 61 5.39 10.76 -5.72
N LEU A 62 5.43 9.50 -5.28
CA LEU A 62 6.64 8.94 -4.68
C LEU A 62 7.81 8.89 -5.66
N ALA A 63 7.58 8.49 -6.92
CA ALA A 63 8.62 8.47 -7.94
C ALA A 63 9.20 9.87 -8.16
N CYS A 64 8.35 10.89 -8.31
CA CYS A 64 8.80 12.28 -8.42
C CYS A 64 9.64 12.69 -7.20
N ALA A 65 9.21 12.34 -5.98
CA ALA A 65 9.94 12.69 -4.78
C ALA A 65 11.32 12.01 -4.68
N VAL A 66 11.44 10.80 -5.20
CA VAL A 66 12.72 10.10 -5.34
C VAL A 66 13.60 10.82 -6.36
N ASP A 67 13.08 11.08 -7.55
CA ASP A 67 13.83 11.74 -8.64
C ASP A 67 14.34 13.12 -8.21
N ASP A 68 13.49 13.94 -7.59
CA ASP A 68 13.86 15.26 -7.06
C ASP A 68 14.98 15.14 -6.01
N THR A 69 14.85 14.17 -5.10
CA THR A 69 15.85 13.96 -4.04
C THR A 69 17.19 13.51 -4.63
N GLU A 70 17.18 12.59 -5.59
CA GLU A 70 18.40 12.13 -6.26
C GLU A 70 19.08 13.27 -7.02
N GLN A 71 18.30 14.09 -7.73
CA GLN A 71 18.81 15.25 -8.45
C GLN A 71 19.43 16.29 -7.51
N ASP A 72 18.77 16.62 -6.40
CA ASP A 72 19.27 17.57 -5.42
C ASP A 72 20.55 17.07 -4.73
N LEU A 73 20.63 15.78 -4.40
CA LEU A 73 21.85 15.16 -3.85
C LEU A 73 23.00 15.16 -4.87
N ALA A 74 22.71 14.97 -6.16
CA ALA A 74 23.71 15.01 -7.21
C ALA A 74 24.23 16.43 -7.48
N ALA A 75 23.38 17.45 -7.29
CA ALA A 75 23.73 18.84 -7.52
C ALA A 75 24.67 19.44 -6.44
N SER A 76 24.70 18.85 -5.24
CA SER A 76 25.52 19.33 -4.12
C SER A 76 26.21 18.16 -3.41
N ALA A 77 27.55 18.16 -3.39
CA ALA A 77 28.31 17.13 -2.67
C ALA A 77 28.10 17.17 -1.14
N HIS A 78 27.80 18.35 -0.61
CA HIS A 78 27.64 18.60 0.84
C HIS A 78 26.46 19.55 1.11
N PRO A 79 25.21 19.08 0.91
CA PRO A 79 24.03 19.88 1.20
C PRO A 79 23.94 20.17 2.71
N PRO A 80 23.57 21.39 3.11
CA PRO A 80 23.40 21.73 4.51
C PRO A 80 22.30 20.86 5.14
N ALA A 81 22.39 20.64 6.45
CA ALA A 81 21.44 19.78 7.18
C ALA A 81 19.96 20.20 7.01
N ALA A 82 19.70 21.50 6.84
CA ALA A 82 18.35 22.01 6.57
C ALA A 82 17.80 21.56 5.21
N GLU A 83 18.64 21.43 4.20
CA GLU A 83 18.26 20.94 2.87
C GLU A 83 17.99 19.45 2.88
N LEU A 84 18.89 18.67 3.48
CA LEU A 84 18.69 17.24 3.73
C LEU A 84 17.37 16.97 4.47
N ARG A 85 17.03 17.82 5.45
CA ARG A 85 15.77 17.70 6.17
C ARG A 85 14.56 17.95 5.26
N ARG A 86 14.61 18.98 4.40
CA ARG A 86 13.51 19.26 3.45
C ARG A 86 13.30 18.09 2.48
N MET A 87 14.38 17.55 1.94
CA MET A 87 14.34 16.41 1.01
C MET A 87 13.75 15.16 1.70
N LEU A 88 14.18 14.88 2.93
CA LEU A 88 13.62 13.79 3.74
C LEU A 88 12.13 14.02 4.04
N ASP A 89 11.74 15.23 4.40
CA ASP A 89 10.34 15.55 4.69
C ASP A 89 9.49 15.35 3.42
N TRP A 90 9.96 15.78 2.24
CA TRP A 90 9.29 15.55 0.95
C TRP A 90 9.08 14.04 0.67
N LEU A 91 10.14 13.25 0.78
CA LEU A 91 10.06 11.79 0.64
C LEU A 91 9.08 11.15 1.62
N LEU A 92 9.11 11.58 2.89
CA LEU A 92 8.21 11.04 3.90
C LEU A 92 6.76 11.39 3.61
N GLU A 93 6.47 12.63 3.19
CA GLU A 93 5.11 13.02 2.81
C GLU A 93 4.61 12.23 1.59
N ALA A 94 5.44 12.01 0.58
CA ALA A 94 5.09 11.17 -0.57
C ALA A 94 4.89 9.69 -0.22
N ALA A 95 5.68 9.15 0.72
CA ALA A 95 5.63 7.74 1.12
C ALA A 95 4.52 7.41 2.14
N ARG A 96 4.08 8.39 2.96
CA ARG A 96 3.08 8.19 4.01
C ARG A 96 1.75 7.59 3.51
N PRO A 97 1.15 8.05 2.40
CA PRO A 97 -0.07 7.47 1.86
C PRO A 97 0.08 5.96 1.56
N LEU A 98 1.21 5.58 0.94
CA LEU A 98 1.51 4.19 0.58
C LEU A 98 1.72 3.31 1.81
N ARG A 99 2.34 3.83 2.88
CA ARG A 99 2.54 3.09 4.13
C ARG A 99 1.24 2.63 4.77
N THR A 100 0.18 3.45 4.66
CA THR A 100 -1.13 3.15 5.25
C THR A 100 -2.12 2.55 4.26
N SER A 101 -1.76 2.51 2.98
CA SER A 101 -2.59 2.02 1.89
C SER A 101 -3.00 0.57 2.13
N GLN A 102 -4.30 0.33 1.99
CA GLN A 102 -4.93 -0.95 2.21
C GLN A 102 -6.01 -1.11 1.15
N ILE A 103 -6.21 -2.34 0.65
CA ILE A 103 -7.35 -2.61 -0.21
C ILE A 103 -8.61 -2.55 0.67
N PRO A 104 -9.49 -1.56 0.48
CA PRO A 104 -10.67 -1.43 1.32
C PRO A 104 -11.57 -2.65 1.08
N ALA A 105 -12.15 -3.18 2.15
CA ALA A 105 -13.32 -4.04 1.98
C ALA A 105 -14.45 -3.18 1.40
N PRO A 106 -15.20 -3.66 0.39
CA PRO A 106 -16.35 -2.92 -0.10
C PRO A 106 -17.20 -2.48 1.08
N SER A 107 -17.60 -1.22 1.08
CA SER A 107 -18.68 -0.78 1.94
C SER A 107 -19.93 -1.51 1.46
N THR A 108 -20.60 -2.21 2.36
CA THR A 108 -22.00 -2.56 2.15
C THR A 108 -22.77 -1.26 2.26
N SER A 109 -22.72 -0.42 1.23
CA SER A 109 -23.74 0.60 1.07
C SER A 109 -24.96 -0.11 0.49
N PRO A 110 -26.16 0.08 1.08
CA PRO A 110 -27.40 -0.53 0.60
C PRO A 110 -27.75 -0.08 -0.83
#